data_AF-A0AAV9KY53-F1
#
_entry.id   AF-A0AAV9KY53-F1
#
_cell.length_a   1.000
_cell.length_b   1.000
_cell.length_c   1.000
_cell.angle_alpha   90.00
_cell.angle_beta   90.00
_cell.angle_gamma   90.00
#
_symmetry.space_group_name_H-M   'P 1'
#
loop_
_entity.id
_entity.type
_entity.pdbx_description
1 polymer ?
#
loop_
_entity_poly.entity_id
_entity_poly.type
_entity_poly.pdbx_seq_one_letter_code
_entity_poly.pdbx_strand_id
1 'polypeptide(L)'
;MSDQRPLLSMKKTFFYNFFPSKAEEEACKINNTPYEVTRELVEIRNLYPAPRIDLQNPWQIKKKITHYEIVVGMLMIPFFEMFEYILRYWTLDVAKSLENGCNVCVDM
;
A
#
# COMPACT_ATOMS: atom_id res chain seq x y z
N MET A 1 26.71 -16.31 -14.72
CA MET A 1 26.64 -15.76 -13.35
C MET A 1 26.24 -14.30 -13.50
N SER A 2 24.97 -13.99 -13.27
CA SER A 2 24.39 -12.68 -13.56
C SER A 2 24.74 -11.66 -12.49
N ASP A 3 25.31 -10.53 -12.90
CA ASP A 3 25.60 -9.35 -12.09
C ASP A 3 24.40 -8.93 -11.23
N GLN A 4 24.39 -9.33 -9.95
CA GLN A 4 23.55 -8.70 -8.95
C GLN A 4 24.23 -7.40 -8.50
N ARG A 5 24.07 -6.33 -9.29
CA ARG A 5 24.21 -4.99 -8.73
C ARG A 5 23.11 -4.83 -7.69
N PRO A 6 23.43 -4.49 -6.43
CA PRO A 6 22.38 -4.11 -5.49
C PRO A 6 21.71 -2.87 -6.08
N LEU A 7 20.43 -2.98 -6.43
CA LEU A 7 19.65 -1.91 -7.05
C LEU A 7 19.40 -0.80 -6.02
N LEU A 8 20.43 -0.05 -5.65
CA LEU A 8 20.36 1.23 -4.95
C LEU A 8 19.95 2.34 -5.92
N SER A 9 18.94 2.09 -6.77
CA SER A 9 18.40 3.13 -7.64
C SER A 9 17.41 3.98 -6.86
N MET A 10 17.47 5.30 -7.01
CA MET A 10 16.40 6.16 -6.51
C MET A 10 15.16 6.02 -7.39
N LYS A 11 13.97 6.08 -6.77
CA LYS A 11 12.69 6.07 -7.46
C LYS A 11 11.87 7.26 -6.98
N LYS A 12 11.35 8.04 -7.93
CA LYS A 12 10.36 9.08 -7.65
C LYS A 12 8.98 8.44 -7.50
N THR A 13 8.26 8.82 -6.45
CA THR A 13 6.89 8.36 -6.18
C THR A 13 6.09 9.49 -5.53
N PHE A 14 4.76 9.40 -5.61
CA PHE A 14 3.91 10.31 -4.85
C PHE A 14 3.71 9.78 -3.43
N PHE A 15 3.91 10.65 -2.44
CA PHE A 15 3.48 10.45 -1.07
C PHE A 15 2.16 11.17 -0.88
N TYR A 16 1.15 10.47 -0.37
CA TYR A 16 -0.20 11.01 -0.17
C TYR A 16 -0.41 11.33 1.31
N ASN A 17 -0.81 12.57 1.59
CA ASN A 17 -1.14 13.03 2.93
C ASN A 17 -2.62 12.76 3.19
N PHE A 18 -2.97 11.52 3.53
CA PHE A 18 -4.35 11.14 3.82
C PHE A 18 -4.87 11.78 5.11
N PHE A 19 -3.98 11.94 6.10
CA PHE A 19 -4.33 12.52 7.38
C PHE A 19 -3.90 13.99 7.43
N PRO A 20 -4.83 14.92 7.69
CA PRO A 20 -4.49 16.33 7.87
C PRO A 20 -3.61 16.53 9.11
N SER A 21 -2.73 17.52 9.05
CA SER A 21 -2.10 18.04 10.26
C SER A 21 -3.13 18.75 11.14
N LYS A 22 -2.81 18.91 12.43
CA LYS A 22 -3.70 19.59 13.39
C LYS A 22 -4.11 21.00 12.91
N ALA A 23 -3.18 21.75 12.32
CA ALA A 23 -3.44 23.09 11.82
C ALA A 23 -4.40 23.09 10.62
N GLU A 24 -4.25 22.12 9.70
CA GLU A 24 -5.14 21.96 8.55
C GLU A 24 -6.54 21.52 8.98
N GLU A 25 -6.63 20.58 9.94
CA GLU A 25 -7.91 20.14 10.49
C GLU A 25 -8.68 21.30 11.14
N GLU A 26 -8.00 22.15 11.93
CA GLU A 26 -8.58 23.34 12.54
C GLU A 26 -9.00 24.38 11.49
N ALA A 27 -8.19 24.60 10.44
CA ALA A 27 -8.53 25.49 9.34
C ALA A 27 -9.75 25.00 8.54
N CYS A 28 -9.83 23.70 8.23
CA CYS A 28 -10.99 23.08 7.58
C CYS A 28 -12.26 23.23 8.42
N LYS A 29 -12.16 23.08 9.76
CA LYS A 29 -13.28 23.31 10.69
C LYS A 29 -13.74 24.77 10.68
N ILE A 30 -12.82 25.73 10.71
CA ILE A 30 -13.14 27.17 10.70
C ILE A 30 -13.84 27.56 9.39
N ASN A 31 -13.34 27.05 8.26
CA ASN A 31 -13.86 27.38 6.94
C ASN A 31 -15.07 26.53 6.53
N ASN A 32 -15.46 25.53 7.34
CA ASN A 32 -16.51 24.55 7.06
C ASN A 32 -16.33 23.85 5.70
N THR A 33 -15.07 23.54 5.34
CA THR A 33 -14.70 22.89 4.07
C THR A 33 -14.15 21.49 4.32
N PRO A 34 -14.46 20.50 3.46
CA PRO A 34 -13.84 19.16 3.53
C PRO A 34 -12.32 19.22 3.39
N TYR A 35 -11.60 18.30 4.03
CA TYR A 35 -10.16 18.15 3.81
C TYR A 35 -9.91 17.57 2.41
N GLU A 36 -9.03 18.21 1.66
CA GLU A 36 -8.62 17.75 0.34
C GLU A 36 -7.25 17.05 0.45
N VAL A 37 -7.20 15.77 0.06
CA VAL A 37 -5.97 14.97 0.14
C VAL A 37 -4.90 15.54 -0.78
N THR A 38 -3.79 15.99 -0.18
CA THR A 38 -2.63 16.49 -0.93
C THR A 38 -1.64 15.37 -1.22
N ARG A 39 -0.78 15.58 -2.23
CA ARG A 39 0.32 14.67 -2.54
C ARG A 39 1.59 15.43 -2.87
N GLU A 40 2.72 14.84 -2.50
CA GLU A 40 4.04 15.38 -2.77
C GLU A 40 4.87 14.37 -3.56
N LEU A 41 5.68 14.84 -4.51
CA LEU A 41 6.61 13.98 -5.23
C LEU A 41 7.86 13.78 -4.37
N VAL A 42 8.04 12.58 -3.84
CA VAL A 42 9.18 12.20 -3.01
C VAL A 42 10.11 11.26 -3.76
N GLU A 43 11.39 11.28 -3.39
CA GLU A 43 12.38 10.34 -3.89
C GLU A 43 12.70 9.31 -2.81
N ILE A 44 12.45 8.04 -3.11
CA ILE A 44 12.66 6.92 -2.19
C ILE A 44 13.74 5.99 -2.71
N ARG A 45 14.42 5.30 -1.78
CA ARG A 45 15.33 4.19 -2.13
C ARG A 45 14.49 3.02 -2.66
N ASN A 46 14.78 2.57 -3.87
CA ASN A 46 14.16 1.37 -4.43
C ASN A 46 14.85 0.11 -3.87
N LEU A 47 14.64 -0.17 -2.58
CA LEU A 47 15.34 -1.23 -1.85
C LEU A 47 15.09 -2.63 -2.44
N TYR A 48 13.90 -2.86 -2.99
CA TYR A 48 13.49 -4.16 -3.51
C TYR A 48 13.06 -4.05 -4.99
N PRO A 49 13.59 -4.93 -5.86
CA PRO A 49 13.12 -4.99 -7.24
C PRO A 49 11.62 -5.27 -7.25
N ALA A 50 10.91 -4.78 -8.28
CA ALA A 50 9.50 -5.10 -8.45
C ALA A 50 9.32 -6.63 -8.43
N PRO A 51 8.41 -7.17 -7.60
CA PRO A 51 8.13 -8.59 -7.63
C PRO A 51 7.72 -8.98 -9.06
N ARG A 52 8.42 -9.96 -9.63
CA ARG A 52 8.05 -10.46 -10.96
C ARG A 52 6.87 -11.39 -10.81
N ILE A 53 5.71 -10.97 -11.33
CA ILE A 53 4.52 -11.82 -11.38
C ILE A 53 4.77 -12.94 -12.40
N ASP A 54 4.83 -14.16 -11.91
CA ASP A 54 4.98 -15.39 -12.67
C ASP A 54 3.60 -16.00 -12.85
N LEU A 55 3.07 -15.90 -14.07
CA LEU A 55 1.75 -16.41 -14.41
C LEU A 55 1.66 -17.94 -14.34
N GLN A 56 2.80 -18.64 -14.37
CA GLN A 56 2.87 -20.10 -14.20
C GLN A 56 2.92 -20.51 -12.72
N ASN A 57 3.17 -19.57 -11.82
CA ASN A 57 3.13 -19.77 -10.38
C ASN A 57 2.23 -18.70 -9.73
N PRO A 58 0.90 -18.91 -9.73
CA PRO A 58 -0.05 -17.96 -9.14
C PRO A 58 0.13 -17.79 -7.62
N TRP A 59 0.88 -18.69 -6.96
CA TRP A 59 1.09 -18.70 -5.51
C TRP A 59 2.40 -18.02 -5.12
N GLN A 60 2.59 -16.77 -5.51
CA GLN A 60 3.81 -16.01 -5.19
C GLN A 60 3.91 -15.64 -3.71
N ILE A 61 2.76 -15.36 -3.09
CA ILE A 61 2.66 -15.11 -1.66
C ILE A 61 2.20 -16.41 -1.00
N LYS A 62 3.03 -16.99 -0.15
CA LYS A 62 2.67 -18.17 0.66
C LYS A 62 2.78 -17.82 2.11
N LYS A 63 1.70 -18.01 2.85
CA LYS A 63 1.66 -17.77 4.28
C LYS A 63 1.06 -18.96 5.02
N LYS A 64 1.76 -19.41 6.06
CA LYS A 64 1.21 -20.39 7.00
C LYS A 64 0.21 -19.69 7.90
N ILE A 65 -1.03 -20.17 7.90
CA ILE A 65 -2.08 -19.68 8.79
C ILE A 65 -1.80 -20.19 10.20
N THR A 66 -1.86 -19.29 11.19
CA THR A 66 -1.65 -19.63 12.60
C THR A 66 -2.98 -19.94 13.29
N HIS A 67 -2.94 -20.68 14.41
CA HIS A 67 -4.14 -20.97 15.19
C HIS A 67 -4.86 -19.70 15.67
N TYR A 68 -4.11 -18.66 16.05
CA TYR A 68 -4.67 -17.38 16.48
C TYR A 68 -5.53 -16.73 15.39
N GLU A 69 -5.06 -16.72 14.15
CA GLU A 69 -5.78 -16.13 13.01
C GLU A 69 -7.06 -16.88 12.69
N ILE A 70 -7.06 -18.21 12.89
CA ILE A 70 -8.26 -19.04 12.76
C ILE A 70 -9.26 -18.65 13.85
N VAL A 71 -8.81 -18.53 15.11
CA VAL A 71 -9.67 -18.21 16.25
C VAL A 71 -10.26 -16.80 16.15
N VAL A 72 -9.45 -15.82 15.75
CA VAL A 72 -9.87 -14.42 15.62
C VAL A 72 -10.64 -14.18 14.31
N GLY A 73 -10.50 -15.07 13.32
CA GLY A 73 -11.11 -14.92 12.00
C GLY A 73 -10.49 -13.79 11.18
N MET A 74 -9.25 -13.39 11.49
CA MET A 74 -8.54 -12.31 10.81
C MET A 74 -7.20 -12.79 10.27
N LEU A 75 -6.93 -12.52 8.99
CA LEU A 75 -5.66 -12.82 8.35
C LEU A 75 -4.67 -11.66 8.52
N MET A 76 -3.61 -11.89 9.28
CA MET A 76 -2.57 -10.88 9.52
C MET A 76 -1.51 -10.94 8.42
N ILE A 77 -1.54 -10.02 7.46
CA ILE A 77 -0.52 -9.97 6.41
C ILE A 77 0.74 -9.27 6.94
N PRO A 78 1.94 -9.87 6.85
CA PRO A 78 3.17 -9.20 7.25
C PRO A 78 3.37 -7.90 6.49
N PHE A 79 3.93 -6.89 7.16
CA PHE A 79 4.17 -5.56 6.59
C PHE A 79 4.86 -5.62 5.22
N PHE A 80 5.93 -6.40 5.10
CA PHE A 80 6.67 -6.52 3.85
C PHE A 80 5.82 -7.06 2.69
N GLU A 81 5.07 -8.13 2.92
CA GLU A 81 4.20 -8.75 1.90
C GLU A 81 3.10 -7.79 1.46
N MET A 82 2.49 -7.09 2.43
CA MET A 82 1.46 -6.09 2.16
C MET A 82 1.98 -4.94 1.32
N PHE A 83 3.17 -4.40 1.62
CA PHE A 83 3.70 -3.26 0.88
C PHE A 83 4.20 -3.65 -0.52
N GLU A 84 4.97 -4.72 -0.64
CA GLU A 84 5.64 -5.06 -1.90
C GLU A 84 4.74 -5.81 -2.89
N TYR A 85 3.85 -6.68 -2.41
CA TYR A 85 3.05 -7.55 -3.28
C TYR A 85 1.59 -7.15 -3.40
N ILE A 86 1.07 -6.33 -2.48
CA ILE A 86 -0.34 -5.91 -2.51
C ILE A 86 -0.44 -4.43 -2.86
N LEU A 87 -0.03 -3.54 -1.95
CA LEU A 87 -0.20 -2.09 -2.09
C LEU A 87 0.58 -1.52 -3.28
N ARG A 88 1.73 -2.09 -3.63
CA ARG A 88 2.52 -1.68 -4.80
C ARG A 88 1.73 -1.71 -6.12
N TYR A 89 0.70 -2.54 -6.21
CA TYR A 89 -0.14 -2.70 -7.42
C TYR A 89 -1.52 -2.04 -7.30
N TRP A 90 -1.83 -1.43 -6.16
CA TRP A 90 -3.11 -0.77 -5.96
C TRP A 90 -3.14 0.59 -6.65
N THR A 91 -4.26 0.90 -7.30
CA THR A 91 -4.53 2.25 -7.77
C THR A 91 -5.01 3.12 -6.61
N LEU A 92 -4.95 4.44 -6.78
CA LEU A 92 -5.46 5.39 -5.79
C LEU A 92 -6.93 5.12 -5.44
N ASP A 93 -7.74 4.74 -6.44
CA ASP A 93 -9.17 4.46 -6.25
C ASP A 93 -9.39 3.22 -5.39
N VAL A 94 -8.59 2.15 -5.60
CA VAL A 94 -8.63 0.94 -4.77
C VAL A 94 -8.18 1.26 -3.34
N ALA A 95 -7.12 2.06 -3.17
CA ALA A 95 -6.68 2.50 -1.85
C ALA A 95 -7.76 3.30 -1.09
N LYS A 96 -8.41 4.25 -1.77
CA LYS A 96 -9.54 5.03 -1.21
C LYS A 96 -10.73 4.17 -0.83
N SER A 97 -11.03 3.13 -1.62
CA SER A 97 -12.13 2.20 -1.30
C SER A 97 -11.90 1.42 -0.01
N LEU A 98 -10.64 1.03 0.27
CA LEU A 98 -10.26 0.38 1.53
C LEU A 98 -10.44 1.33 2.72
N GLU A 99 -9.98 2.57 2.59
CA GLU A 99 -10.08 3.60 3.65
C GLU A 99 -11.53 3.90 4.02
N ASN A 100 -12.41 3.99 3.02
CA ASN A 100 -13.84 4.26 3.21
C ASN A 100 -14.63 3.07 3.78
N GLY A 101 -13.97 1.92 4.05
CA GLY A 101 -14.63 0.71 4.52
C GLY A 101 -15.59 0.08 3.49
N CYS A 102 -15.47 0.47 2.22
CA CYS A 102 -16.28 -0.10 1.16
C CYS A 102 -15.68 -1.45 0.74
N ASN A 103 -16.49 -2.51 0.77
CA ASN A 103 -16.10 -3.80 0.22
C ASN A 103 -15.79 -3.63 -1.27
N VAL A 104 -14.54 -3.84 -1.66
CA VAL A 104 -14.16 -3.90 -3.06
C VAL A 104 -14.73 -5.20 -3.62
N CYS A 105 -15.71 -5.10 -4.52
CA CYS A 105 -16.15 -6.25 -5.29
C CYS A 105 -15.01 -6.63 -6.22
N VAL A 106 -14.39 -7.79 -5.96
CA VAL A 106 -13.45 -8.40 -6.89
C VAL A 106 -14.30 -9.19 -7.86
N ASP A 107 -14.48 -8.67 -9.08
CA ASP A 107 -15.06 -9.44 -10.17
C ASP A 107 -14.12 -10.64 -10.45
N MET A 108 -14.71 -11.83 -10.39
CA MET A 108 -14.02 -13.11 -10.57
C MET A 108 -13.99 -13.53 -12.04
#